data_AF-A0A0T6YBT1-F1
#
_entry.id   AF-A0A0T6YBT1-F1
#
_cell.length_a   1.000
_cell.length_b   1.000
_cell.length_c   1.000
_cell.angle_alpha   90.00
_cell.angle_beta   90.00
_cell.angle_gamma   90.00
#
_symmetry.space_group_name_H-M   'P 1'
#
loop_
_entity.id
_entity.type
_entity.pdbx_description
1 polymer ?
#
loop_
_entity_poly.entity_id
_entity_poly.type
_entity_poly.pdbx_seq_one_letter_code
_entity_poly.pdbx_strand_id
1 'polypeptide(L)'
;MYGPGGVVTSWRDLMTAAVVVRSMLGVSPSAYQDACEVMRPEHAAATIACILERAGHINSAGGYLRDLTAKAQQGEFSLGPMLMAQMRANPGAGKKAG
;
A
#
# COMPACT_ATOMS: atom_id res chain seq x y z
N MET A 1 17.29 4.20 4.44
CA MET A 1 17.31 2.78 4.87
C MET A 1 16.12 2.59 5.80
N TYR A 2 15.14 1.76 5.41
CA TYR A 2 13.83 1.70 6.08
C TYR A 2 13.62 0.33 6.74
N GLY A 3 14.22 0.17 7.92
CA GLY A 3 14.17 -1.03 8.78
C GLY A 3 15.56 -1.61 9.09
N PRO A 4 15.79 -2.19 10.29
CA PRO A 4 17.05 -2.88 10.58
C PRO A 4 17.14 -4.11 9.67
N GLY A 5 18.01 -4.04 8.66
CA GLY A 5 18.22 -5.11 7.67
C GLY A 5 17.53 -4.93 6.32
N GLY A 6 16.74 -3.87 6.10
CA GLY A 6 16.04 -3.65 4.81
C GLY A 6 14.91 -4.65 4.53
N VAL A 7 14.51 -5.42 5.54
CA VAL A 7 13.41 -6.37 5.49
C VAL A 7 12.26 -5.82 6.33
N VAL A 8 11.07 -5.75 5.75
CA VAL A 8 9.86 -5.42 6.49
C VAL A 8 9.43 -6.69 7.24
N THR A 9 9.73 -6.75 8.54
CA THR A 9 9.42 -7.93 9.39
C THR A 9 8.22 -7.71 10.29
N SER A 10 7.76 -6.45 10.41
CA SER A 10 6.62 -6.08 11.24
C SER A 10 5.70 -5.09 10.52
N TRP A 11 4.43 -5.02 10.96
CA TRP A 11 3.49 -3.98 10.49
C TRP A 11 4.03 -2.56 10.74
N ARG A 12 4.85 -2.38 11.77
CA ARG A 12 5.46 -1.09 12.11
C ARG A 12 6.51 -0.68 11.09
N ASP A 13 7.31 -1.63 10.63
CA ASP A 13 8.28 -1.40 9.54
C ASP A 13 7.54 -1.07 8.24
N LEU A 14 6.45 -1.78 7.96
CA LEU A 14 5.64 -1.53 6.77
C LEU A 14 5.03 -0.13 6.80
N MET A 15 4.45 0.29 7.93
CA MET A 15 3.91 1.63 8.09
C MET A 15 5.00 2.70 7.89
N THR A 16 6.21 2.46 8.41
CA THR A 16 7.35 3.37 8.22
C THR A 16 7.77 3.46 6.75
N ALA A 17 7.85 2.31 6.07
CA ALA A 17 8.15 2.25 4.64
C ALA A 17 7.06 2.94 3.80
N ALA A 18 5.78 2.75 4.14
CA ALA A 18 4.65 3.36 3.45
C ALA A 18 4.70 4.89 3.48
N VAL A 19 5.16 5.51 4.57
CA VAL A 19 5.34 6.97 4.67
C VAL A 19 6.38 7.52 3.69
N VAL A 20 7.37 6.71 3.36
CA VAL A 20 8.41 7.07 2.38
C VAL A 20 7.87 6.89 0.98
N VAL A 21 7.30 5.71 0.73
CA VAL A 21 6.76 5.32 -0.57
C VAL A 21 5.64 6.26 -1.00
N ARG A 22 4.75 6.69 -0.09
CA ARG A 22 3.70 7.68 -0.41
C ARG A 22 4.32 8.96 -0.98
N SER A 23 5.46 9.40 -0.45
CA SER A 23 6.14 10.62 -0.92
C SER A 23 6.78 10.39 -2.29
N MET A 24 7.36 9.21 -2.52
CA MET A 24 7.90 8.81 -3.84
C MET A 24 6.81 8.69 -4.91
N LEU A 25 5.60 8.27 -4.52
CA LEU A 25 4.44 8.12 -5.40
C LEU A 25 3.64 9.41 -5.59
N GLY A 26 4.05 10.53 -4.97
CA GLY A 26 3.30 11.80 -5.05
C GLY A 26 1.94 11.77 -4.34
N VAL A 27 1.76 10.86 -3.38
CA VAL A 27 0.54 10.77 -2.56
C VAL A 27 0.60 11.81 -1.46
N SER A 28 -0.43 12.67 -1.38
CA SER A 28 -0.49 13.72 -0.36
C SER A 28 -0.64 13.12 1.04
N PRO A 29 -0.09 13.77 2.09
CA PRO A 29 -0.26 13.33 3.47
C PRO A 29 -1.73 13.15 3.87
N SER A 30 -2.60 14.07 3.43
CA SER A 30 -4.04 14.01 3.66
C SER A 30 -4.68 12.74 3.10
N ALA A 31 -4.37 12.38 1.85
CA ALA A 31 -4.94 11.18 1.23
C ALA A 31 -4.53 9.90 1.97
N TYR A 32 -3.29 9.85 2.47
CA TYR A 32 -2.81 8.72 3.25
C TYR A 32 -3.44 8.67 4.65
N GLN A 33 -3.67 9.83 5.26
CA GLN A 33 -4.35 9.93 6.55
C GLN A 33 -5.81 9.49 6.44
N ASP A 34 -6.54 9.97 5.43
CA ASP A 34 -7.92 9.56 5.14
C ASP A 34 -7.99 8.03 4.95
N ALA A 35 -7.03 7.46 4.23
CA ALA A 35 -6.94 6.01 4.08
C ALA A 35 -6.76 5.33 5.45
N CYS A 36 -5.80 5.78 6.27
CA CYS A 36 -5.57 5.21 7.60
C CYS A 36 -6.80 5.29 8.51
N GLU A 37 -7.58 6.36 8.44
CA GLU A 37 -8.81 6.53 9.24
C GLU A 37 -9.92 5.57 8.80
N VAL A 38 -10.05 5.32 7.50
CA VAL A 38 -11.10 4.45 6.95
C VAL A 38 -10.75 2.98 7.01
N MET A 39 -9.58 2.59 6.48
CA MET A 39 -9.21 1.18 6.30
C MET A 39 -8.30 0.65 7.42
N ARG A 40 -7.90 1.50 8.38
CA ARG A 40 -6.86 1.29 9.39
C ARG A 40 -5.42 1.46 8.86
N PRO A 41 -4.47 1.87 9.71
CA PRO A 41 -3.08 2.13 9.29
C PRO A 41 -2.37 0.93 8.65
N GLU A 42 -2.64 -0.29 9.12
CA GLU A 42 -1.99 -1.50 8.61
C GLU A 42 -2.43 -1.80 7.17
N HIS A 43 -3.72 -1.62 6.88
CA HIS A 43 -4.28 -1.85 5.56
C HIS A 43 -3.91 -0.73 4.59
N ALA A 44 -3.83 0.52 5.06
CA ALA A 44 -3.35 1.65 4.27
C ALA A 44 -1.89 1.44 3.85
N ALA A 45 -1.04 0.98 4.77
CA ALA A 45 0.36 0.68 4.49
C ALA A 45 0.51 -0.47 3.45
N ALA A 46 -0.28 -1.55 3.59
CA ALA A 46 -0.32 -2.63 2.61
C ALA A 46 -0.82 -2.16 1.23
N THR A 47 -1.82 -1.28 1.21
CA THR A 47 -2.34 -0.67 -0.03
C THR A 47 -1.27 0.17 -0.73
N ILE A 48 -0.51 0.99 0.01
CA ILE A 48 0.61 1.76 -0.54
C ILE A 48 1.69 0.84 -1.15
N ALA A 49 2.02 -0.27 -0.49
CA ALA A 49 2.96 -1.24 -1.03
C ALA A 49 2.45 -1.87 -2.33
N CYS A 50 1.17 -2.22 -2.41
CA CYS A 50 0.56 -2.73 -3.63
C CYS A 50 0.53 -1.68 -4.76
N ILE A 51 0.24 -0.42 -4.43
CA ILE A 51 0.26 0.68 -5.40
C ILE A 51 1.68 0.87 -5.93
N LEU A 52 2.71 0.77 -5.08
CA LEU A 52 4.11 0.86 -5.52
C LEU A 52 4.45 -0.22 -6.54
N GLU A 53 4.09 -1.48 -6.28
CA GLU A 53 4.34 -2.57 -7.23
C GLU A 53 3.64 -2.35 -8.58
N ARG A 54 2.53 -1.61 -8.60
CA ARG A 54 1.76 -1.29 -9.80
C ARG A 54 1.95 0.15 -10.28
N ALA A 55 2.89 0.91 -9.71
CA ALA A 55 3.01 2.35 -9.95
C ALA A 55 3.31 2.66 -11.42
N GLY A 56 4.04 1.79 -12.12
CA GLY A 56 4.30 1.91 -13.56
C GLY A 56 3.06 1.77 -14.45
N HIS A 57 1.94 1.27 -13.90
CA HIS A 57 0.67 1.11 -14.61
C HIS A 57 -0.44 2.04 -14.08
N ILE A 58 -0.14 2.87 -13.08
CA ILE A 58 -1.12 3.76 -12.43
C ILE A 58 -0.76 5.21 -12.79
N ASN A 59 -1.70 5.93 -13.41
CA ASN A 59 -1.48 7.33 -13.80
C ASN A 59 -1.26 8.26 -12.60
N SER A 60 -2.06 8.09 -11.54
CA SER A 60 -1.96 8.90 -10.32
C SER A 60 -2.19 8.04 -9.09
N ALA A 61 -1.11 7.73 -8.37
CA ALA A 61 -1.17 6.94 -7.14
C ALA A 61 -2.04 7.61 -6.06
N GLY A 62 -1.99 8.95 -5.96
CA GLY A 62 -2.77 9.71 -4.99
C GLY A 62 -4.27 9.76 -5.30
N GLY A 63 -4.65 9.78 -6.58
CA GLY A 63 -6.05 9.65 -6.99
C GLY A 63 -6.56 8.24 -6.75
N TYR A 64 -5.77 7.24 -7.15
CA TYR A 64 -6.13 5.84 -6.97
C TYR A 64 -6.29 5.44 -5.50
N LEU A 65 -5.44 5.96 -4.60
CA LEU A 65 -5.62 5.75 -3.16
C LEU A 65 -6.94 6.34 -2.66
N ARG A 66 -7.33 7.55 -3.11
CA ARG A 66 -8.61 8.15 -2.72
C ARG A 66 -9.81 7.32 -3.18
N ASP A 67 -9.75 6.79 -4.40
CA ASP A 67 -10.81 5.92 -4.93
C ASP A 67 -10.92 4.63 -4.09
N LEU A 68 -9.78 4.05 -3.69
CA LEU A 68 -9.76 2.89 -2.80
C LEU A 68 -10.28 3.21 -1.40
N THR A 69 -9.93 4.39 -0.86
CA THR A 69 -10.46 4.88 0.41
C THR A 69 -11.97 5.08 0.34
N ALA A 70 -12.49 5.64 -0.75
CA ALA A 70 -13.94 5.80 -0.95
C ALA A 70 -14.66 4.45 -1.02
N LYS A 71 -14.07 3.46 -1.72
CA LYS A 71 -14.60 2.08 -1.73
C LYS A 71 -14.53 1.42 -0.36
N ALA A 72 -13.50 1.71 0.42
CA ALA A 72 -13.36 1.20 1.79
C ALA A 72 -14.41 1.79 2.73
N GLN A 73 -14.76 3.07 2.57
CA GLN A 73 -15.88 3.68 3.31
C GLN A 73 -17.21 3.00 3.01
N GLN A 74 -17.40 2.52 1.78
CA GLN A 74 -18.62 1.81 1.36
C GLN A 74 -18.62 0.31 1.75
N GLY A 75 -17.55 -0.19 2.37
CA GLY A 75 -17.40 -1.61 2.71
C GLY A 75 -17.10 -2.51 1.52
N GLU A 76 -16.84 -1.94 0.35
CA GLU A 76 -16.53 -2.68 -0.89
C GLU A 76 -15.03 -2.99 -1.05
N PHE A 77 -14.19 -2.42 -0.19
CA PHE A 77 -12.77 -2.70 -0.19
C PHE A 77 -12.43 -3.94 0.63
N SER A 78 -11.70 -4.87 0.02
CA SER A 78 -11.10 -6.00 0.72
C SER A 78 -9.64 -6.14 0.33
N LEU A 79 -8.76 -6.13 1.35
CA LEU A 79 -7.32 -6.25 1.15
C LEU A 79 -6.92 -7.63 0.62
N GLY A 80 -7.64 -8.69 0.99
CA GLY A 80 -7.36 -10.07 0.54
C GLY A 80 -7.37 -10.23 -0.99
N PRO A 81 -8.46 -9.88 -1.69
CA PRO A 81 -8.52 -9.87 -3.15
C PRO A 81 -7.47 -8.97 -3.79
N MET A 82 -7.15 -7.81 -3.19
CA MET A 82 -6.12 -6.91 -3.68
C MET A 82 -4.72 -7.54 -3.63
N LEU A 83 -4.38 -8.19 -2.51
CA LEU A 83 -3.12 -8.93 -2.34
C LEU A 83 -3.05 -10.13 -3.29
N MET A 84 -4.14 -10.87 -3.45
CA MET A 84 -4.21 -12.00 -4.39
C MET A 84 -4.04 -11.54 -5.84
N ALA A 85 -4.64 -10.40 -6.22
CA ALA A 85 -4.43 -9.80 -7.53
C ALA A 85 -2.96 -9.38 -7.73
N GLN A 86 -2.31 -8.86 -6.68
CA GLN A 86 -0.89 -8.53 -6.71
C GLN A 86 0.00 -9.76 -6.90
N MET A 87 -0.25 -10.85 -6.16
CA MET A 87 0.48 -12.11 -6.29
C MET A 87 0.32 -12.74 -7.68
N ARG A 88 -0.87 -12.64 -8.28
CA ARG A 88 -1.12 -13.11 -9.65
C ARG A 88 -0.42 -12.24 -10.70
N ALA A 89 -0.38 -10.93 -10.48
CA ALA A 89 0.32 -9.99 -11.35
C ALA A 89 1.86 -10.13 -11.23
N ASN A 90 2.34 -10.62 -10.08
CA ASN A 90 3.77 -10.74 -9.79
C ASN A 90 4.12 -12.12 -9.19
N PRO A 91 4.19 -13.19 -10.01
CA PRO A 91 4.47 -14.56 -9.54
C PRO A 91 5.86 -14.74 -8.86
N GLY A 92 6.72 -13.72 -8.88
CA GLY A 92 8.03 -13.71 -8.20
C GLY A 92 8.05 -13.04 -6.81
N ALA A 93 6.98 -12.34 -6.40
CA ALA A 93 6.95 -11.60 -5.13
C ALA A 93 6.98 -12.50 -3.88
N GLY A 94 6.53 -13.76 -4.01
CA GLY A 94 6.54 -14.73 -2.91
C GLY A 94 7.91 -15.28 -2.52
N LYS A 95 9.00 -14.86 -3.19
CA LYS A 95 10.33 -15.50 -3.04
C LYS A 95 11.41 -14.64 -2.38
N LYS A 96 11.07 -13.56 -1.67
CA LYS A 96 12.04 -12.71 -0.95
C LYS A 96 11.73 -12.57 0.55
N ALA A 97 11.45 -13.70 1.19
CA ALA A 97 11.66 -13.88 2.62
C ALA A 97 12.59 -15.10 2.77
N GLY A 98 13.89 -14.83 2.82
CA GLY A 98 14.96 -15.81 2.99
C GLY A 98 16.15 -15.11 3.61
#